data_AF-A0A497NKC1-F1
#
_entry.id   AF-A0A497NKC1-F1
#
_cell.length_a   1.000
_cell.length_b   1.000
_cell.length_c   1.000
_cell.angle_alpha   90.00
_cell.angle_beta   90.00
_cell.angle_gamma   90.00
#
_symmetry.space_group_name_H-M   'P 1'
#
loop_
_entity.id
_entity.type
_entity.pdbx_description
1 polymer ?
#
loop_
_entity_poly.entity_id
_entity_poly.type
_entity_poly.pdbx_seq_one_letter_code
_entity_poly.pdbx_strand_id
1 'polypeptide(L)'
;TITIIWNTTGFAKGNYTISAYATPVPGETDTADNTFTNGIVYVGIPGDINGDGVVNYLDAILLGAAFGSKPGDPRWNPNADINGDETVNYLDAIILGANFGKTDP
;
A
#
# COMPACT_ATOMS: atom_id res chain seq x y z
N THR A 1 -13.97 6.03 13.16
CA THR A 1 -13.20 5.48 12.03
C THR A 1 -13.74 4.11 11.70
N ILE A 2 -13.99 3.83 10.42
CA ILE A 2 -14.33 2.48 9.94
C ILE A 2 -13.06 1.90 9.31
N THR A 3 -12.69 0.68 9.70
CA THR A 3 -11.56 -0.04 9.10
C THR A 3 -12.09 -1.00 8.06
N ILE A 4 -11.57 -0.91 6.84
CA ILE A 4 -11.87 -1.82 5.74
C ILE A 4 -10.58 -2.58 5.43
N ILE A 5 -10.64 -3.91 5.49
CA ILE A 5 -9.55 -4.78 5.05
C ILE A 5 -9.84 -5.17 3.61
N TRP A 6 -8.96 -4.74 2.70
CA TRP A 6 -9.05 -5.12 1.29
C TRP A 6 -7.97 -6.16 0.98
N ASN A 7 -8.41 -7.38 0.64
CA ASN A 7 -7.52 -8.39 0.09
C ASN A 7 -7.30 -8.11 -1.41
N THR A 8 -6.08 -7.70 -1.77
CA THR A 8 -5.67 -7.39 -3.14
C THR A 8 -5.22 -8.63 -3.93
N THR A 9 -5.24 -9.83 -3.33
CA THR A 9 -4.88 -11.07 -4.01
C THR A 9 -5.77 -11.31 -5.23
N GLY A 10 -5.14 -11.47 -6.40
CA GLY A 10 -5.83 -11.74 -7.66
C GLY A 10 -6.41 -10.51 -8.37
N PHE A 11 -6.27 -9.31 -7.80
CA PHE A 11 -6.54 -8.07 -8.53
C PHE A 11 -5.48 -7.84 -9.60
N ALA A 12 -5.88 -7.20 -10.70
CA ALA A 12 -4.93 -6.72 -11.69
C ALA A 12 -4.02 -5.66 -11.06
N LYS A 13 -2.81 -5.51 -11.61
CA LYS A 13 -1.91 -4.45 -11.18
C LYS A 13 -2.44 -3.10 -11.66
N GLY A 14 -2.19 -2.06 -10.87
CA GLY A 14 -2.57 -0.69 -11.22
C GLY A 14 -3.00 0.16 -10.03
N ASN A 15 -3.49 1.36 -10.35
CA ASN A 15 -3.92 2.36 -9.38
C ASN A 15 -5.42 2.24 -9.12
N TYR A 16 -5.77 2.02 -7.85
CA TYR A 16 -7.15 1.91 -7.39
C TYR A 16 -7.52 3.10 -6.51
N THR A 17 -8.60 3.78 -6.84
CA THR A 17 -9.12 4.88 -6.02
C THR A 17 -10.05 4.33 -4.95
N ILE A 18 -9.76 4.62 -3.68
CA ILE A 18 -10.65 4.28 -2.56
C ILE A 18 -11.51 5.51 -2.21
N SER A 19 -12.81 5.36 -2.36
CA SER A 19 -13.80 6.35 -1.94
C SER A 19 -14.89 5.73 -1.07
N ALA A 20 -15.53 6.57 -0.27
CA ALA A 20 -16.71 6.26 0.51
C ALA A 20 -17.84 7.21 0.13
N TYR A 21 -19.06 6.68 0.10
CA TYR A 21 -20.26 7.45 -0.19
C TYR A 21 -21.28 7.26 0.94
N ALA A 22 -21.72 8.36 1.55
CA ALA A 22 -22.84 8.38 2.47
C ALA A 22 -24.14 8.56 1.68
N THR A 23 -25.09 7.64 1.86
CA THR A 23 -26.40 7.77 1.22
C THR A 23 -27.17 8.96 1.81
N PRO A 24 -27.73 9.87 0.98
CA PRO A 24 -28.48 11.01 1.47
C PRO A 24 -29.70 10.62 2.29
N VAL A 25 -30.02 11.40 3.32
CA VAL A 25 -31.25 11.20 4.10
C VAL A 25 -32.46 11.82 3.39
N PRO A 26 -33.70 11.31 3.60
CA PRO A 26 -34.88 11.87 2.95
C PRO A 26 -35.05 13.37 3.26
N GLY A 27 -35.13 14.19 2.21
CA GLY A 27 -35.29 15.65 2.33
C GLY A 27 -33.98 16.43 2.45
N GLU A 28 -32.83 15.76 2.43
CA GLU A 28 -31.52 16.42 2.35
C GLU A 28 -31.33 17.10 0.99
N THR A 29 -30.92 18.36 1.02
CA THR A 29 -30.66 19.18 -0.17
C THR A 29 -29.18 19.48 -0.37
N ASP A 30 -28.36 19.29 0.67
CA ASP A 30 -26.91 19.45 0.60
C ASP A 30 -26.29 18.06 0.61
N THR A 31 -25.83 17.60 -0.56
CA THR A 31 -25.22 16.27 -0.73
C THR A 31 -23.77 16.35 -1.21
N ALA A 32 -23.16 17.53 -1.12
CA ALA A 32 -21.86 17.80 -1.71
C ALA A 32 -20.72 17.13 -0.91
N ASP A 33 -20.93 16.86 0.37
CA ASP A 33 -19.98 16.23 1.29
C ASP A 33 -20.20 14.73 1.48
N ASN A 34 -21.21 14.15 0.81
CA ASN A 34 -21.51 12.72 0.90
C ASN A 34 -20.41 11.83 0.31
N THR A 35 -19.47 12.37 -0.46
CA THR A 35 -18.37 11.59 -1.06
C THR A 35 -17.03 12.00 -0.46
N PHE A 36 -16.31 11.03 0.10
CA PHE A 36 -14.92 11.21 0.51
C PHE A 36 -14.00 10.26 -0.27
N THR A 37 -12.96 10.81 -0.91
CA THR A 37 -11.93 10.03 -1.58
C THR A 37 -10.65 10.09 -0.77
N ASN A 38 -10.20 8.94 -0.26
CA ASN A 38 -9.00 8.88 0.59
C ASN A 38 -7.71 9.00 -0.23
N GLY A 39 -7.67 8.38 -1.41
CA GLY A 39 -6.50 8.41 -2.29
C GLY A 39 -6.40 7.21 -3.21
N ILE A 40 -5.20 7.01 -3.75
CA ILE A 40 -4.84 5.91 -4.64
C ILE A 40 -4.10 4.84 -3.84
N VAL A 41 -4.47 3.58 -4.07
CA VAL A 41 -3.68 2.41 -3.68
C VAL A 41 -3.08 1.81 -4.94
N TYR A 42 -1.75 1.70 -4.96
CA TYR A 42 -1.04 1.01 -6.03
C TYR A 42 -0.97 -0.49 -5.71
N VAL A 43 -1.53 -1.32 -6.58
CA VAL A 43 -1.40 -2.78 -6.56
C VAL A 43 -0.30 -3.14 -7.55
N GLY A 44 0.89 -3.46 -7.06
CA GLY A 44 2.10 -3.66 -7.86
C GLY A 44 2.82 -4.98 -7.61
N ILE A 45 4.10 -5.01 -7.95
CA ILE A 45 4.99 -6.15 -7.66
C ILE A 45 5.33 -6.14 -6.16
N PRO A 46 5.20 -7.27 -5.45
CA PRO A 46 5.74 -7.37 -4.09
C PRO A 46 7.25 -7.05 -4.08
N GLY A 47 7.64 -5.99 -3.36
CA GLY A 47 9.01 -5.49 -3.31
C GLY A 47 9.27 -4.21 -4.11
N ASP A 48 8.32 -3.72 -4.91
CA ASP A 48 8.34 -2.36 -5.47
C ASP A 48 7.81 -1.39 -4.40
N ILE A 49 8.71 -0.93 -3.54
CA ILE A 49 8.39 -0.17 -2.32
C ILE A 49 8.10 1.29 -2.66
N ASN A 50 8.78 1.83 -3.68
CA ASN A 50 8.59 3.20 -4.13
C ASN A 50 7.44 3.35 -5.15
N GLY A 51 6.94 2.24 -5.71
CA GLY A 51 5.84 2.22 -6.67
C GLY A 51 6.23 2.75 -8.05
N ASP A 52 7.51 2.60 -8.45
CA ASP A 52 8.00 3.06 -9.75
C ASP A 52 7.84 2.01 -10.87
N GLY A 53 7.29 0.85 -10.54
CA GLY A 53 7.06 -0.26 -11.45
C GLY A 53 8.28 -1.16 -11.64
N VAL A 54 9.37 -0.98 -10.88
CA VAL A 54 10.60 -1.78 -11.02
C VAL A 54 11.20 -2.13 -9.67
N VAL A 55 11.25 -3.43 -9.34
CA VAL A 55 11.95 -3.88 -8.12
C VAL A 55 13.46 -3.81 -8.30
N ASN A 56 14.13 -2.85 -7.67
CA ASN A 56 15.56 -2.62 -7.82
C ASN A 56 16.27 -2.21 -6.50
N TYR A 57 17.49 -1.69 -6.62
CA TYR A 57 18.30 -1.33 -5.45
C TYR A 57 17.73 -0.15 -4.66
N LEU A 58 16.92 0.71 -5.29
CA LEU A 58 16.22 1.80 -4.62
C LEU A 58 15.20 1.26 -3.61
N ASP A 59 14.47 0.19 -3.95
CA ASP A 59 13.59 -0.49 -3.01
C ASP A 59 14.37 -1.10 -1.86
N ALA A 60 15.51 -1.73 -2.16
CA ALA A 60 16.37 -2.30 -1.12
C ALA A 60 16.88 -1.21 -0.14
N ILE A 61 17.15 0.00 -0.62
CA ILE A 61 17.51 1.15 0.23
C ILE A 61 16.34 1.54 1.14
N LEU A 62 15.12 1.59 0.62
CA LEU A 62 13.93 1.91 1.41
C LEU A 62 13.63 0.85 2.47
N LEU A 63 13.75 -0.44 2.10
CA LEU A 63 13.65 -1.55 3.04
C LEU A 63 14.71 -1.44 4.13
N GLY A 64 15.97 -1.20 3.75
CA GLY A 64 17.08 -1.03 4.68
C GLY A 64 16.87 0.13 5.66
N ALA A 65 16.32 1.26 5.19
CA ALA A 65 16.00 2.41 6.04
C ALA A 65 14.93 2.10 7.09
N ALA A 66 13.94 1.28 6.72
CA ALA A 66 12.85 0.86 7.59
C ALA A 66 13.15 -0.42 8.41
N PHE A 67 14.28 -1.08 8.18
CA PHE A 67 14.59 -2.38 8.79
C PHE A 67 14.51 -2.33 10.34
N GLY A 68 13.83 -3.33 10.90
CA GLY A 68 13.54 -3.50 12.32
C GLY A 68 12.44 -2.59 12.88
N SER A 69 11.75 -1.81 12.05
CA SER A 69 10.64 -0.96 12.49
C SER A 69 9.30 -1.68 12.47
N LYS A 70 8.37 -1.18 13.27
CA LYS A 70 6.97 -1.61 13.39
C LYS A 70 6.01 -0.41 13.39
N PRO A 71 4.69 -0.59 13.25
CA PRO A 71 3.72 0.51 13.31
C PRO A 71 3.93 1.43 14.53
N GLY A 72 4.04 2.73 14.26
CA GLY A 72 4.28 3.76 15.26
C GLY A 72 5.75 4.18 15.41
N ASP A 73 6.71 3.41 14.89
CA ASP A 73 8.11 3.82 14.89
C ASP A 73 8.38 4.96 13.90
N PRO A 74 9.32 5.89 14.18
CA PRO A 74 9.61 7.01 13.27
C PRO A 74 10.14 6.60 11.89
N ARG A 75 10.73 5.39 11.78
CA ARG A 75 11.26 4.84 10.52
C ARG A 75 10.29 3.86 9.85
N TRP A 76 9.07 3.71 10.38
CA TRP A 76 8.07 2.83 9.82
C TRP A 76 7.72 3.23 8.39
N ASN A 77 7.91 2.29 7.47
CA ASN A 77 7.41 2.40 6.11
C ASN A 77 6.48 1.20 5.87
N PRO A 78 5.15 1.39 5.78
CA PRO A 78 4.22 0.29 5.58
C PRO A 78 4.45 -0.45 4.26
N ASN A 79 5.05 0.19 3.25
CA ASN A 79 5.36 -0.48 1.98
C ASN A 79 6.60 -1.39 2.09
N ALA A 80 7.43 -1.22 3.13
CA ALA A 80 8.59 -2.06 3.38
C ALA A 80 8.26 -3.34 4.18
N ASP A 81 7.07 -3.39 4.79
CA ASP A 81 6.47 -4.61 5.37
C ASP A 81 5.69 -5.32 4.25
N ILE A 82 6.43 -6.10 3.45
CA ILE A 82 5.94 -6.67 2.20
C ILE A 82 5.03 -7.88 2.49
N ASN A 83 5.27 -8.60 3.59
CA ASN A 83 4.43 -9.72 3.99
C ASN A 83 3.22 -9.32 4.85
N GLY A 84 3.18 -8.06 5.34
CA GLY A 84 2.10 -7.52 6.15
C GLY A 84 2.05 -8.09 7.57
N ASP A 85 3.20 -8.49 8.13
CA ASP A 85 3.30 -9.04 9.49
C ASP A 85 3.56 -7.99 10.58
N GLU A 86 3.48 -6.70 10.21
CA GLU A 86 3.73 -5.53 11.05
C GLU A 86 5.19 -5.38 11.51
N THR A 87 6.14 -6.07 10.88
CA THR A 87 7.57 -5.98 11.22
C THR A 87 8.46 -6.02 9.98
N VAL A 88 9.13 -4.90 9.65
CA VAL A 88 10.11 -4.88 8.55
C VAL A 88 11.36 -5.68 8.94
N ASN A 89 11.60 -6.84 8.32
CA ASN A 89 12.70 -7.72 8.67
C ASN A 89 13.27 -8.50 7.48
N TYR A 90 14.03 -9.57 7.75
CA TYR A 90 14.69 -10.36 6.71
C TYR A 90 13.70 -11.14 5.82
N LEU A 91 12.49 -11.41 6.31
CA LEU A 91 11.41 -12.02 5.53
C LEU A 91 10.97 -11.09 4.38
N ASP A 92 10.85 -9.79 4.63
CA ASP A 92 10.57 -8.80 3.58
C ASP A 92 11.72 -8.72 2.58
N ALA A 93 12.97 -8.74 3.07
CA ALA A 93 14.15 -8.75 2.21
C ALA A 93 14.18 -9.98 1.29
N ILE A 94 13.73 -11.16 1.77
CA ILE A 94 13.59 -12.36 0.94
C ILE A 94 12.55 -12.15 -0.16
N ILE A 95 11.41 -11.52 0.14
CA ILE A 95 10.36 -11.26 -0.87
C ILE A 95 10.86 -10.25 -1.91
N LEU A 96 11.53 -9.18 -1.48
CA LEU A 96 12.15 -8.21 -2.39
C LEU A 96 13.18 -8.92 -3.29
N GLY A 97 14.08 -9.71 -2.70
CA GLY A 97 15.09 -10.46 -3.44
C GLY A 97 14.50 -11.44 -4.46
N ALA A 98 13.39 -12.11 -4.11
CA ALA A 98 12.67 -13.02 -5.02
C ALA A 98 12.01 -12.31 -6.21
N ASN A 99 11.81 -10.99 -6.12
CA ASN A 99 11.22 -10.16 -7.17
C ASN A 99 12.21 -9.20 -7.84
N PHE A 100 13.47 -9.18 -7.40
CA PHE A 100 14.48 -8.24 -7.90
C PHE A 100 14.65 -8.30 -9.42
N GLY A 101 14.63 -7.13 -10.06
CA GLY A 101 14.72 -6.96 -11.51
C GLY A 101 13.41 -7.16 -12.27
N LYS A 102 12.30 -7.51 -11.60
CA LYS A 102 10.99 -7.55 -12.25
C LYS A 102 10.49 -6.13 -12.49
N THR A 103 9.83 -5.95 -13.64
CA THR A 103 9.18 -4.71 -14.03
C THR A 103 7.70 -4.96 -14.29
N ASP A 104 6.87 -3.98 -13.95
CA ASP A 104 5.49 -3.95 -14.42
C ASP A 104 5.46 -3.60 -15.91
N PRO A 105 4.61 -4.30 -16.71
CA PRO A 105 4.38 -3.93 -18.10
C PRO A 105 3.56 -2.64 -18.26
#